data_AF-A0A8B5WEV1-F1
#
_entry.id   AF-A0A8B5WEV1-F1
#
_cell.length_a   1.000
_cell.length_b   1.000
_cell.length_c   1.000
_cell.angle_alpha   90.00
_cell.angle_beta   90.00
_cell.angle_gamma   90.00
#
_symmetry.space_group_name_H-M   'P 1'
#
loop_
_entity.id
_entity.type
_entity.pdbx_description
1 polymer ?
#
loop_
_entity_poly.entity_id
_entity_poly.type
_entity_poly.pdbx_seq_one_letter_code
_entity_poly.pdbx_strand_id
1 'polypeptide(L)'
;MNTPVHLLLGLAFLLAAGVAAAHPPLPLPPPGFAHARHAPPPVRHHQHPQARLATWYADEATRQTRSAHRMGCGYSGPRWTTSWRAHHDWALTTSPSRIHREIDRRDSDLHRCRQQFVRQHRHYRYR
;
A
#
# COMPACT_ATOMS: atom_id res chain seq x y z
N MET A 1 -46.97 -11.21 29.26
CA MET A 1 -47.25 -12.24 28.24
C MET A 1 -46.01 -12.39 27.36
N ASN A 2 -45.29 -13.49 27.58
CA ASN A 2 -44.50 -14.34 26.66
C ASN A 2 -43.78 -13.70 25.45
N THR A 3 -42.55 -14.02 25.05
CA THR A 3 -41.40 -14.84 25.48
C THR A 3 -40.25 -14.47 24.51
N PRO A 4 -38.97 -14.69 24.87
CA PRO A 4 -37.81 -14.33 24.04
C PRO A 4 -37.45 -15.42 23.03
N VAL A 5 -37.04 -15.01 21.81
CA VAL A 5 -36.46 -15.94 20.81
C VAL A 5 -34.94 -15.90 20.95
N HIS A 6 -34.40 -16.84 21.72
CA HIS A 6 -33.04 -17.30 21.51
C HIS A 6 -33.07 -18.28 20.34
N LEU A 7 -32.38 -17.98 19.24
CA LEU A 7 -31.97 -19.01 18.29
C LEU A 7 -30.45 -19.04 18.20
N LEU A 8 -29.92 -20.07 18.83
CA LEU A 8 -28.56 -20.55 18.87
C LEU A 8 -28.09 -20.89 17.45
N LEU A 9 -27.12 -20.15 16.91
CA LEU A 9 -26.36 -20.58 15.74
C LEU A 9 -25.23 -21.49 16.24
N GLY A 10 -25.50 -22.80 16.19
CA GLY A 10 -24.56 -23.85 16.51
C GLY A 10 -23.35 -23.83 15.57
N LEU A 11 -22.17 -23.71 16.16
CA LEU A 11 -20.89 -23.83 15.46
C LEU A 11 -20.60 -25.32 15.23
N ALA A 12 -20.79 -25.80 14.00
CA ALA A 12 -20.40 -27.15 13.62
C ALA A 12 -18.87 -27.23 13.46
N PHE A 13 -18.19 -27.77 14.46
CA PHE A 13 -16.78 -28.16 14.37
C PHE A 13 -16.65 -29.43 13.52
N LEU A 14 -16.29 -29.28 12.25
CA LEU A 14 -15.88 -30.40 11.39
C LEU A 14 -14.40 -30.72 11.67
N LEU A 15 -14.17 -31.79 12.43
CA LEU A 15 -12.87 -32.43 12.59
C LEU A 15 -12.46 -33.06 11.26
N ALA A 16 -11.50 -32.43 10.56
CA ALA A 16 -10.84 -33.06 9.43
C ALA A 16 -9.84 -34.11 9.96
N ALA A 17 -10.23 -35.39 9.89
CA ALA A 17 -9.34 -36.50 10.12
C ALA A 17 -8.26 -36.53 9.02
N GLY A 18 -7.01 -36.25 9.40
CA GLY A 18 -5.85 -36.34 8.51
C GLY A 18 -5.55 -37.79 8.17
N VAL A 19 -5.84 -38.20 6.94
CA VAL A 19 -5.32 -39.45 6.38
C VAL A 19 -3.91 -39.16 5.88
N ALA A 20 -2.90 -39.63 6.61
CA ALA A 20 -1.53 -39.67 6.13
C ALA A 20 -1.43 -40.70 5.00
N ALA A 21 -1.60 -40.26 3.76
CA ALA A 21 -1.28 -41.07 2.60
C ALA A 21 0.24 -41.29 2.57
N ALA A 22 0.70 -42.52 2.72
CA ALA A 22 2.09 -42.87 2.49
C ALA A 22 2.40 -42.66 1.00
N HIS A 23 3.30 -41.72 0.68
CA HIS A 23 3.69 -41.43 -0.70
C HIS A 23 4.62 -42.56 -1.20
N PRO A 24 4.45 -43.05 -2.44
CA PRO A 24 5.42 -43.98 -3.03
C PRO A 24 6.79 -43.31 -3.18
N PRO A 25 7.90 -44.08 -3.11
CA PRO A 25 9.23 -43.53 -3.30
C PRO A 25 9.38 -42.95 -4.71
N LEU A 26 9.97 -41.76 -4.80
CA LEU A 26 10.23 -41.11 -6.08
C LEU A 26 11.25 -41.92 -6.90
N PRO A 27 11.07 -42.02 -8.23
CA PRO A 27 12.04 -42.67 -9.10
C PRO A 27 13.38 -41.94 -9.08
N LEU A 28 14.48 -42.71 -9.13
CA LEU A 28 15.82 -42.16 -9.22
C LEU A 28 15.98 -41.33 -10.50
N PRO A 29 16.70 -40.19 -10.46
CA PRO A 29 16.97 -39.42 -11.66
C PRO A 29 17.88 -40.22 -12.61
N PRO A 30 17.69 -40.10 -13.93
CA PRO A 30 18.54 -40.78 -14.90
C PRO A 30 20.00 -40.29 -14.82
N PRO A 31 20.99 -41.17 -15.05
CA PRO A 31 22.40 -40.77 -15.11
C PRO A 31 22.62 -39.98 -16.40
N GLY A 32 22.67 -38.65 -16.29
CA GLY A 32 22.84 -37.80 -17.48
C GLY A 32 22.53 -36.33 -17.26
N PHE A 33 22.92 -35.74 -16.13
CA PHE A 33 23.02 -34.28 -16.04
C PHE A 33 24.30 -33.83 -16.74
N ALA A 34 24.28 -33.85 -18.07
CA ALA A 34 25.11 -32.94 -18.83
C ALA A 34 24.77 -31.54 -18.31
N HIS A 35 25.78 -30.81 -17.81
CA HIS A 35 25.62 -29.46 -17.29
C HIS A 35 24.94 -28.59 -18.36
N ALA A 36 23.61 -28.47 -18.27
CA ALA A 36 22.87 -27.47 -19.00
C ALA A 36 23.54 -26.15 -18.65
N ARG A 37 24.12 -25.49 -19.65
CA ARG A 37 24.59 -24.10 -19.53
C ARG A 37 23.42 -23.35 -18.90
N HIS A 38 23.59 -22.98 -17.63
CA HIS A 38 22.51 -22.50 -16.78
C HIS A 38 21.85 -21.33 -17.51
N ALA A 39 20.67 -21.56 -18.07
CA ALA A 39 19.83 -20.46 -18.51
C ALA A 39 19.68 -19.54 -17.28
N PRO A 40 19.84 -18.21 -17.42
CA PRO A 40 19.56 -17.33 -16.30
C PRO A 40 18.15 -17.65 -15.80
N PRO A 41 17.93 -17.71 -14.48
CA PRO A 41 16.61 -17.98 -13.94
C PRO A 41 15.61 -17.01 -14.57
N PRO A 42 14.37 -17.44 -14.88
CA PRO A 42 13.37 -16.53 -15.42
C PRO A 42 13.27 -15.32 -14.48
N VAL A 43 13.34 -14.11 -15.03
CA VAL A 43 13.24 -12.87 -14.27
C VAL A 43 11.90 -12.91 -13.56
N ARG A 44 11.91 -13.30 -12.29
CA ARG A 44 10.73 -13.23 -11.46
C ARG A 44 10.44 -11.75 -11.33
N HIS A 45 9.32 -11.29 -11.88
CA HIS A 45 8.72 -10.01 -11.53
C HIS A 45 8.26 -10.07 -10.06
N HIS A 46 9.21 -10.25 -9.15
CA HIS A 46 9.02 -9.91 -7.76
C HIS A 46 8.68 -8.43 -7.78
N GLN A 47 7.41 -8.10 -7.52
CA GLN A 47 7.04 -6.74 -7.15
C GLN A 47 7.95 -6.37 -5.97
N HIS A 48 9.04 -5.66 -6.24
CA HIS A 48 10.02 -5.32 -5.22
C HIS A 48 9.27 -4.50 -4.16
N PRO A 49 9.33 -4.85 -2.87
CA PRO A 49 8.56 -4.16 -1.83
C PRO A 49 8.69 -2.64 -1.91
N GLN A 50 9.89 -2.15 -2.25
CA GLN A 50 10.15 -0.74 -2.50
C GLN A 50 9.37 -0.15 -3.69
N ALA A 51 9.27 -0.86 -4.81
CA ALA A 51 8.58 -0.37 -6.01
C ALA A 51 7.08 -0.16 -5.71
N ARG A 52 6.44 -1.10 -5.01
CA ARG A 52 5.04 -0.93 -4.57
C ARG A 52 4.87 0.25 -3.63
N LEU A 53 5.78 0.40 -2.66
CA LEU A 53 5.75 1.52 -1.73
C LEU A 53 5.95 2.86 -2.46
N ALA A 54 6.81 2.90 -3.48
CA ALA A 54 7.03 4.08 -4.31
C ALA A 54 5.79 4.46 -5.13
N THR A 55 5.11 3.48 -5.74
CA THR A 55 3.82 3.70 -6.41
C THR A 55 2.81 4.32 -5.45
N TRP A 56 2.62 3.70 -4.29
CA TRP A 56 1.69 4.20 -3.27
C TRP A 56 2.01 5.62 -2.81
N TYR A 57 3.29 5.90 -2.50
CA TYR A 57 3.73 7.23 -2.11
C TYR A 57 3.45 8.25 -3.21
N ALA A 58 3.72 7.91 -4.47
CA ALA A 58 3.55 8.82 -5.59
C ALA A 58 2.08 9.17 -5.84
N ASP A 59 1.17 8.20 -5.72
CA ASP A 59 -0.27 8.42 -5.79
C ASP A 59 -0.73 9.37 -4.69
N GLU A 60 -0.34 9.07 -3.45
CA GLU A 60 -0.76 9.83 -2.27
C GLU A 60 -0.19 11.25 -2.27
N ALA A 61 1.10 11.41 -2.53
CA ALA A 61 1.75 12.71 -2.61
C ALA A 61 1.12 13.58 -3.72
N THR A 62 0.80 13.00 -4.89
CA THR A 62 0.12 13.73 -5.98
C THR A 62 -1.28 14.17 -5.58
N ARG A 63 -2.06 13.29 -4.93
CA ARG A 63 -3.40 13.60 -4.41
C ARG A 63 -3.36 14.73 -3.38
N GLN A 64 -2.39 14.67 -2.47
CA GLN A 64 -2.14 15.69 -1.46
C GLN A 64 -1.75 17.04 -2.10
N THR A 65 -0.85 17.06 -3.08
CA THR A 65 -0.49 18.29 -3.81
C THR A 65 -1.69 18.91 -4.49
N ARG A 66 -2.51 18.13 -5.20
CA ARG A 66 -3.72 18.65 -5.85
C ARG A 66 -4.70 19.23 -4.84
N SER A 67 -4.81 18.62 -3.67
CA SER A 67 -5.65 19.13 -2.57
C SER A 67 -5.11 20.44 -2.00
N ALA A 68 -3.78 20.56 -1.84
CA ALA A 68 -3.15 21.79 -1.42
C ALA A 68 -3.40 22.94 -2.42
N HIS A 69 -3.30 22.66 -3.73
CA HIS A 69 -3.58 23.64 -4.78
C HIS A 69 -5.03 24.11 -4.75
N ARG A 70 -6.00 23.18 -4.62
CA ARG A 70 -7.43 23.54 -4.55
C ARG A 70 -7.78 24.42 -3.34
N MET A 71 -7.10 24.22 -2.21
CA MET A 71 -7.30 25.03 -1.01
C MET A 71 -6.45 26.31 -0.99
N GLY A 72 -5.63 26.56 -2.01
CA GLY A 72 -4.79 27.75 -2.07
C GLY A 72 -3.70 27.79 -0.99
N CYS A 73 -3.16 26.64 -0.56
CA CYS A 73 -2.21 26.56 0.57
C CYS A 73 -0.86 27.25 0.32
N GLY A 74 -0.54 27.64 -0.92
CA GLY A 74 0.74 28.27 -1.27
C GLY A 74 1.97 27.34 -1.24
N TYR A 75 1.79 26.03 -1.03
CA TYR A 75 2.89 25.07 -1.03
C TYR A 75 3.49 24.89 -2.44
N SER A 76 4.82 24.80 -2.52
CA SER A 76 5.56 24.76 -3.78
C SER A 76 6.87 23.94 -3.67
N GLY A 77 7.61 23.86 -4.77
CA GLY A 77 8.90 23.15 -4.86
C GLY A 77 8.77 21.64 -5.12
N PRO A 78 9.90 20.90 -5.20
CA PRO A 78 9.90 19.47 -5.54
C PRO A 78 9.02 18.61 -4.64
N ARG A 79 8.94 18.96 -3.36
CA ARG A 79 8.06 18.30 -2.38
C ARG A 79 6.59 18.42 -2.77
N TRP A 80 6.14 19.55 -3.30
CA TRP A 80 4.73 19.81 -3.65
C TRP A 80 4.51 19.89 -5.15
N THR A 81 5.27 19.11 -5.94
CA THR A 81 4.99 18.95 -7.36
C THR A 81 3.74 18.09 -7.60
N THR A 82 3.06 18.31 -8.73
CA THR A 82 1.95 17.47 -9.22
C THR A 82 2.46 16.30 -10.07
N SER A 83 3.76 16.22 -10.32
CA SER A 83 4.38 15.13 -11.06
C SER A 83 4.43 13.85 -10.22
N TRP A 84 3.60 12.88 -10.58
CA TRP A 84 3.62 11.54 -10.00
C TRP A 84 5.00 10.90 -10.13
N ARG A 85 5.61 11.01 -11.32
CA ARG A 85 6.93 10.44 -11.61
C ARG A 85 8.01 10.98 -10.67
N ALA A 86 8.00 12.28 -10.40
CA ALA A 86 8.96 12.88 -9.48
C ALA A 86 8.85 12.29 -8.06
N HIS A 87 7.63 12.07 -7.58
CA HIS A 87 7.40 11.42 -6.28
C HIS A 87 7.83 9.96 -6.28
N HIS A 88 7.52 9.23 -7.34
CA HIS A 88 7.90 7.83 -7.50
C HIS A 88 9.43 7.66 -7.52
N ASP A 89 10.12 8.45 -8.32
CA ASP A 89 11.59 8.38 -8.48
C ASP A 89 12.31 8.73 -7.16
N TRP A 90 11.79 9.73 -6.42
CA TRP A 90 12.27 10.02 -5.07
C TRP A 90 12.07 8.84 -4.12
N ALA A 91 10.89 8.21 -4.16
CA ALA A 91 10.56 7.11 -3.27
C ALA A 91 11.39 5.86 -3.56
N LEU A 92 11.73 5.57 -4.82
CA LEU A 92 12.57 4.39 -5.17
C LEU A 92 13.92 4.37 -4.44
N THR A 93 14.48 5.54 -4.14
CA THR A 93 15.80 5.69 -3.49
C THR A 93 15.71 6.06 -2.01
N THR A 94 14.49 6.16 -1.47
CA THR A 94 14.23 6.61 -0.10
C THR A 94 13.87 5.44 0.81
N SER A 95 14.42 5.41 2.03
CA SER A 95 14.08 4.35 2.98
C SER A 95 12.58 4.34 3.32
N PRO A 96 11.96 3.16 3.52
CA PRO A 96 10.54 3.06 3.85
C PRO A 96 10.11 3.94 5.03
N SER A 97 10.91 4.01 6.09
CA SER A 97 10.60 4.85 7.25
C SER A 97 10.57 6.35 6.92
N ARG A 98 11.39 6.82 5.98
CA ARG A 98 11.39 8.21 5.53
C ARG A 98 10.21 8.52 4.63
N ILE A 99 9.74 7.56 3.84
CA ILE A 99 8.51 7.68 3.04
C ILE A 99 7.29 7.87 3.95
N HIS A 100 7.11 7.03 4.97
CA HIS A 100 5.98 7.16 5.90
C HIS A 100 6.02 8.49 6.65
N ARG A 101 7.19 8.89 7.19
CA ARG A 101 7.35 10.20 7.83
C ARG A 101 7.04 11.37 6.91
N GLU A 102 7.30 11.24 5.62
CA GLU A 102 6.97 12.28 4.66
C GLU A 102 5.46 12.42 4.48
N ILE A 103 4.73 11.31 4.42
CA ILE A 103 3.26 11.31 4.36
C ILE A 103 2.66 11.96 5.62
N ASP A 104 3.13 11.60 6.82
CA ASP A 104 2.65 12.19 8.08
C ASP A 104 2.85 13.72 8.12
N ARG A 105 3.99 14.20 7.62
CA ARG A 105 4.27 15.65 7.51
C ARG A 105 3.34 16.33 6.52
N ARG A 106 3.08 15.71 5.38
CA ARG A 106 2.17 16.25 4.35
C ARG A 106 0.73 16.29 4.85
N ASP A 107 0.29 15.27 5.59
CA ASP A 107 -1.03 15.27 6.22
C ASP A 107 -1.16 16.36 7.28
N SER A 108 -0.12 16.57 8.09
CA SER A 108 -0.08 17.67 9.06
C SER A 108 -0.15 19.04 8.39
N ASP A 109 0.61 19.22 7.30
CA ASP A 109 0.61 20.44 6.49
C ASP A 109 -0.76 20.71 5.85
N LEU A 110 -1.42 19.67 5.34
CA LEU A 110 -2.77 19.77 4.76
C LEU A 110 -3.85 20.00 5.81
N HIS A 111 -3.73 19.39 6.99
CA HIS A 111 -4.64 19.64 8.11
C HIS A 111 -4.63 21.13 8.46
N ARG A 112 -3.44 21.71 8.68
CA ARG A 112 -3.28 23.14 8.98
C ARG A 112 -3.89 24.01 7.88
N CYS A 113 -3.61 23.71 6.62
CA CYS A 113 -4.17 24.46 5.51
C CYS A 113 -5.71 24.37 5.45
N ARG A 114 -6.30 23.19 5.69
CA ARG A 114 -7.75 23.02 5.73
C ARG A 114 -8.39 23.89 6.80
N GLN A 115 -7.78 23.99 7.99
CA GLN A 115 -8.29 24.88 9.04
C GLN A 115 -8.26 26.35 8.62
N GLN A 116 -7.18 26.79 7.96
CA GLN A 116 -7.07 28.15 7.44
C GLN A 116 -8.12 28.43 6.36
N PHE A 117 -8.27 27.52 5.39
CA PHE A 117 -9.26 27.59 4.33
C PHE A 117 -10.68 27.74 4.89
N VAL A 118 -11.08 26.90 5.85
CA VAL A 118 -12.42 26.99 6.47
C VAL A 118 -12.63 28.33 7.17
N ARG A 119 -11.63 28.83 7.91
CA ARG A 119 -11.72 30.13 8.59
C ARG A 119 -11.90 31.27 7.58
N GLN A 120 -11.12 31.27 6.50
CA GLN A 120 -11.20 32.28 5.45
C GLN A 120 -12.55 32.25 4.74
N HIS A 121 -13.01 31.07 4.30
CA HIS A 121 -14.30 30.95 3.61
C HIS A 121 -15.50 31.27 4.49
N ARG A 122 -15.44 30.96 5.79
CA ARG A 122 -16.47 31.41 6.74
C ARG A 122 -16.50 32.93 6.81
N HIS A 123 -15.35 33.58 6.92
CA HIS A 123 -15.27 35.05 6.94
C HIS A 123 -15.86 35.67 5.66
N TYR A 124 -15.58 35.11 4.47
CA TYR A 124 -16.16 35.60 3.21
C TYR A 124 -17.68 35.41 3.10
N ARG A 125 -18.27 34.45 3.82
CA ARG A 125 -19.72 34.21 3.79
C ARG A 125 -20.53 35.20 4.65
N TYR A 126 -19.91 35.78 5.68
CA TYR A 126 -20.57 36.68 6.64
C TYR A 126 -20.22 38.17 6.41
N ARG A 127 -19.46 38.47 5.37
CA ARG A 127 -19.27 39.81 4.84
C ARG A 127 -20.24 40.04 3.68
#